data_AF-A0A820Q500-F1
#
_entry.id   AF-A0A820Q500-F1
#
_cell.length_a   1.000
_cell.length_b   1.000
_cell.length_c   1.000
_cell.angle_alpha   90.00
_cell.angle_beta   90.00
_cell.angle_gamma   90.00
#
_symmetry.space_group_name_H-M   'P 1'
#
loop_
_entity.id
_entity.type
_entity.pdbx_description
1 polymer ?
#
loop_
_entity_poly.entity_id
_entity_poly.type
_entity_poly.pdbx_seq_one_letter_code
_entity_poly.pdbx_strand_id
1 'polypeptide(L)'
;KIQKPINVPFNFDQSIIEFINNVFRMLNGLIDDKTCSGIGRDCCLDLVVKFVDRANGCNWTSKFIVSGVPKVLRVAATVSDLSDNTKSYQITEQTKMHISCVLSVVYHDLCSDQEREEFNSECIEFVKYVICNII
;
A
#
# COMPACT_ATOMS: atom_id res chain seq x y z
N LYS A 1 22.68 -32.99 -20.41
CA LYS A 1 21.56 -32.53 -19.54
C LYS A 1 21.06 -31.22 -20.12
N ILE A 2 19.88 -31.23 -20.73
CA ILE A 2 19.28 -30.04 -21.35
C ILE A 2 18.84 -29.11 -20.21
N GLN A 3 19.41 -27.91 -20.12
CA GLN A 3 18.94 -26.87 -19.21
C GLN A 3 17.52 -26.48 -19.63
N LYS A 4 16.52 -26.74 -18.79
CA LYS A 4 15.18 -26.16 -18.95
C LYS A 4 15.31 -24.64 -18.78
N PRO A 5 14.69 -23.81 -19.63
CA PRO A 5 14.68 -22.37 -19.41
C PRO A 5 13.98 -22.08 -18.07
N ILE A 6 14.69 -21.37 -17.18
CA ILE A 6 14.30 -21.15 -15.77
C ILE A 6 13.20 -20.09 -15.62
N ASN A 7 12.73 -19.44 -16.67
CA ASN A 7 11.70 -18.42 -16.52
C ASN A 7 10.78 -18.35 -17.74
N VAL A 8 9.86 -19.31 -17.84
CA VAL A 8 8.64 -19.07 -18.60
C VAL A 8 7.70 -18.34 -17.65
N PRO A 9 7.35 -17.06 -17.90
CA PRO A 9 6.39 -16.36 -17.06
C PRO A 9 5.12 -17.20 -16.98
N PHE A 10 4.68 -17.50 -15.76
CA PHE A 10 3.47 -18.27 -15.54
C PHE A 10 2.31 -17.44 -16.11
N ASN A 11 1.80 -17.83 -17.28
CA ASN A 11 0.77 -17.07 -17.97
C ASN A 11 -0.57 -17.43 -17.32
N PHE A 12 -0.97 -16.62 -16.33
CA PHE A 12 -2.25 -16.78 -15.66
C PHE A 12 -3.38 -16.48 -16.65
N ASP A 13 -4.44 -17.28 -16.58
CA ASP A 13 -5.67 -16.98 -17.29
C ASP A 13 -6.20 -15.59 -16.87
N GLN A 14 -6.88 -14.91 -17.80
CA GLN A 14 -7.44 -13.58 -17.57
C GLN A 14 -8.35 -13.55 -16.33
N SER A 15 -9.06 -14.64 -16.06
CA SER A 15 -9.89 -14.81 -14.85
C SER A 15 -9.09 -14.69 -13.56
N ILE A 16 -7.88 -15.27 -13.52
CA ILE A 16 -6.99 -15.23 -12.36
C ILE A 16 -6.39 -13.83 -12.20
N ILE A 17 -6.00 -13.19 -13.31
CA ILE A 17 -5.48 -11.82 -13.29
C ILE A 17 -6.54 -10.87 -12.71
N GLU A 18 -7.80 -11.02 -13.12
CA GLU A 18 -8.91 -10.20 -12.59
C GLU A 18 -9.14 -10.47 -11.10
N PHE A 19 -9.07 -11.74 -10.68
CA PHE A 19 -9.13 -12.11 -9.27
C PHE A 19 -8.02 -11.43 -8.44
N ILE A 20 -6.77 -11.49 -8.91
CA ILE A 20 -5.62 -10.84 -8.26
C ILE A 20 -5.84 -9.32 -8.14
N ASN A 21 -6.33 -8.68 -9.21
CA ASN A 21 -6.65 -7.25 -9.20
C ASN A 21 -7.78 -6.91 -8.21
N ASN A 22 -8.77 -7.79 -8.05
CA ASN A 22 -9.83 -7.61 -7.07
C ASN A 22 -9.33 -7.76 -5.63
N VAL A 23 -8.42 -8.71 -5.37
CA VAL A 23 -7.75 -8.82 -4.07
C VAL A 23 -6.96 -7.56 -3.75
N PHE A 24 -6.19 -7.03 -4.72
CA PHE A 24 -5.48 -5.76 -4.57
C PHE A 24 -6.42 -4.61 -4.18
N ARG A 25 -7.53 -4.44 -4.93
CA ARG A 25 -8.53 -3.39 -4.65
C ARG A 25 -9.15 -3.54 -3.27
N MET A 26 -9.46 -4.76 -2.86
CA MET A 26 -10.01 -5.07 -1.54
C MET A 26 -9.01 -4.73 -0.42
N LEU A 27 -7.75 -5.16 -0.54
CA LEU A 27 -6.70 -4.85 0.43
C LEU A 27 -6.49 -3.33 0.55
N ASN A 28 -6.40 -2.64 -0.59
CA ASN A 28 -6.32 -1.17 -0.59
C ASN A 28 -7.57 -0.52 0.01
N GLY A 29 -8.75 -1.10 -0.19
CA GLY A 29 -10.00 -0.63 0.43
C GLY A 29 -9.94 -0.66 1.95
N LEU A 30 -9.39 -1.74 2.53
CA LEU A 30 -9.34 -1.94 3.97
C LEU A 30 -8.33 -1.04 4.70
N ILE A 31 -7.28 -0.56 4.01
CA ILE A 31 -6.26 0.31 4.61
C ILE A 31 -6.91 1.55 5.25
N ASP A 32 -7.78 2.25 4.53
CA ASP A 32 -8.46 3.45 5.03
C ASP A 32 -9.96 3.24 5.29
N ASP A 33 -10.39 2.00 5.50
CA ASP A 33 -11.73 1.70 5.99
C ASP A 33 -11.79 1.97 7.50
N LYS A 34 -12.72 2.83 7.94
CA LYS A 34 -12.93 3.17 9.35
C LYS A 34 -13.55 2.03 10.15
N THR A 35 -14.20 1.08 9.48
CA THR A 35 -14.77 -0.12 10.10
C THR A 35 -13.74 -1.23 10.29
N CYS A 36 -12.59 -1.14 9.60
CA CYS A 36 -11.50 -2.09 9.78
C CYS A 36 -10.82 -1.87 11.14
N SER A 37 -10.65 -2.96 11.89
CA SER A 37 -9.95 -2.93 13.18
C SER A 37 -8.47 -2.64 13.01
N GLY A 38 -7.80 -2.17 14.07
CA GLY A 38 -6.34 -1.93 14.05
C GLY A 38 -5.55 -3.16 13.64
N ILE A 39 -5.83 -4.29 14.29
CA ILE A 39 -5.18 -5.57 13.97
C ILE A 39 -5.48 -5.99 12.53
N GLY A 40 -6.74 -5.85 12.08
CA GLY A 40 -7.12 -6.19 10.71
C GLY A 40 -6.37 -5.36 9.68
N ARG A 41 -6.18 -4.07 9.96
CA ARG A 41 -5.41 -3.15 9.11
C ARG A 41 -3.93 -3.50 9.09
N ASP A 42 -3.34 -3.82 10.24
CA ASP A 42 -1.94 -4.25 10.32
C ASP A 42 -1.72 -5.53 9.48
N CYS A 43 -2.63 -6.51 9.57
CA CYS A 43 -2.59 -7.68 8.70
C CYS A 43 -2.71 -7.33 7.20
N CYS A 44 -3.55 -6.36 6.85
CA CYS A 44 -3.66 -5.90 5.45
C CYS A 44 -2.36 -5.25 4.97
N LEU A 45 -1.73 -4.41 5.80
CA LEU A 45 -0.44 -3.79 5.51
C LEU A 45 0.65 -4.85 5.33
N ASP A 46 0.69 -5.88 6.17
CA ASP A 46 1.63 -7.01 6.04
C ASP A 46 1.44 -7.82 4.75
N LEU A 47 0.19 -8.00 4.32
CA LEU A 47 -0.10 -8.63 3.03
C LEU A 47 0.39 -7.76 1.87
N VAL A 48 0.19 -6.45 1.95
CA VAL A 48 0.73 -5.51 0.96
C VAL A 48 2.25 -5.62 0.90
N VAL A 49 2.96 -5.58 2.04
CA VAL A 49 4.43 -5.74 2.09
C VAL A 49 4.90 -6.99 1.33
N LYS A 50 4.21 -8.12 1.52
CA LYS A 50 4.60 -9.41 0.92
C LYS A 50 4.34 -9.51 -0.58
N PHE A 51 3.34 -8.78 -1.10
CA PHE A 51 2.85 -8.99 -2.46
C PHE A 51 2.96 -7.75 -3.36
N VAL A 52 3.38 -6.59 -2.84
CA VAL A 52 3.42 -5.36 -3.64
C VAL A 52 4.55 -5.35 -4.67
N ASP A 53 5.72 -5.89 -4.30
CA ASP A 53 6.93 -5.84 -5.12
C ASP A 53 6.81 -6.66 -6.43
N ARG A 54 7.72 -6.41 -7.37
CA ARG A 54 7.75 -7.13 -8.66
C ARG A 54 8.52 -8.44 -8.58
N ALA A 55 9.55 -8.47 -7.73
CA ALA A 55 10.50 -9.58 -7.69
C ALA A 55 9.90 -10.84 -7.04
N ASN A 56 9.09 -10.67 -6.01
CA ASN A 56 8.55 -11.74 -5.17
C ASN A 56 7.02 -11.71 -5.07
N GLY A 57 6.40 -10.60 -5.45
CA GLY A 57 4.97 -10.34 -5.32
C GLY A 57 4.21 -10.39 -6.64
N CYS A 58 3.15 -9.59 -6.69
CA CYS A 58 2.17 -9.54 -7.77
C CYS A 58 2.38 -8.33 -8.70
N ASN A 59 3.53 -7.65 -8.63
CA ASN A 59 3.82 -6.45 -9.44
C ASN A 59 2.74 -5.38 -9.28
N TRP A 60 2.46 -5.02 -8.04
CA TRP A 60 1.44 -4.01 -7.70
C TRP A 60 2.03 -2.63 -7.47
N THR A 61 3.36 -2.47 -7.39
CA THR A 61 4.05 -1.21 -7.08
C THR A 61 3.47 0.01 -7.79
N SER A 62 3.44 0.03 -9.13
CA SER A 62 2.93 1.20 -9.88
C SER A 62 1.45 1.49 -9.60
N LYS A 63 0.61 0.45 -9.43
CA LYS A 63 -0.81 0.61 -9.05
C LYS A 63 -0.97 1.11 -7.61
N PHE A 64 -0.07 0.68 -6.73
CA PHE A 64 -0.09 1.02 -5.32
C PHE A 64 0.37 2.46 -5.07
N ILE A 65 1.30 3.00 -5.87
CA ILE A 65 1.67 4.42 -5.82
C ILE A 65 0.41 5.29 -5.93
N VAL A 66 -0.39 5.08 -6.98
CA VAL A 66 -1.57 5.93 -7.26
C VAL A 66 -2.71 5.72 -6.26
N SER A 67 -2.99 4.47 -5.87
CA SER A 67 -4.21 4.15 -5.11
C SER A 67 -3.98 3.77 -3.64
N GLY A 68 -2.76 3.39 -3.27
CA GLY A 68 -2.39 2.87 -1.96
C GLY A 68 -1.59 3.86 -1.12
N VAL A 69 -0.59 4.55 -1.70
CA VAL A 69 0.25 5.52 -0.97
C VAL A 69 -0.57 6.60 -0.28
N PRO A 70 -1.55 7.26 -0.93
CA PRO A 70 -2.39 8.25 -0.24
C PRO A 70 -3.16 7.68 0.95
N LYS A 71 -3.58 6.41 0.88
CA LYS A 71 -4.34 5.74 1.94
C LYS A 71 -3.47 5.45 3.16
N VAL A 72 -2.28 4.88 2.94
CA VAL A 72 -1.35 4.60 4.05
C VAL A 72 -0.88 5.89 4.72
N LEU A 73 -0.67 6.97 3.96
CA LEU A 73 -0.32 8.28 4.53
C LEU A 73 -1.45 8.86 5.40
N ARG A 74 -2.71 8.73 4.98
CA ARG A 74 -3.87 9.13 5.81
C ARG A 74 -3.91 8.37 7.13
N VAL A 75 -3.68 7.06 7.11
CA VAL A 75 -3.64 6.25 8.33
C VAL A 75 -2.43 6.62 9.19
N ALA A 76 -1.26 6.87 8.59
CA ALA A 76 -0.04 7.25 9.31
C ALA A 76 -0.19 8.57 10.09
N ALA A 77 -0.96 9.51 9.55
CA ALA A 77 -1.26 10.79 10.18
C ALA A 77 -2.33 10.71 11.28
N THR A 78 -2.89 9.52 11.55
CA THR A 78 -3.86 9.34 12.63
C THR A 78 -3.21 9.54 13.98
N VAL A 79 -3.78 10.42 14.80
CA VAL A 79 -3.39 10.65 16.20
C VAL A 79 -4.36 9.88 17.09
N SER A 80 -3.84 8.92 17.85
CA SER A 80 -4.61 8.01 18.70
C SER A 80 -5.32 8.68 19.89
N ASP A 81 -4.92 9.92 20.24
CA ASP A 81 -5.43 10.64 21.43
C ASP A 81 -6.41 11.78 21.11
N LEU A 82 -6.90 11.90 19.86
CA LEU A 82 -7.92 12.89 19.53
C LEU A 82 -9.29 12.44 20.05
N SER A 83 -9.95 13.31 20.81
CA SER A 83 -11.15 13.05 21.62
C SER A 83 -12.41 12.59 20.87
N ASP A 84 -12.37 12.46 19.53
CA ASP A 84 -13.49 12.00 18.70
C ASP A 84 -13.14 10.69 17.97
N ASN A 85 -13.05 9.59 18.74
CA ASN A 85 -12.78 8.23 18.27
C ASN A 85 -13.75 7.73 17.18
N THR A 86 -14.88 8.40 16.96
CA THR A 86 -15.86 8.03 15.92
C THR A 86 -15.45 8.49 14.52
N LYS A 87 -14.53 9.45 14.39
CA LYS A 87 -14.04 9.96 13.10
C LYS A 87 -12.66 9.44 12.71
N SER A 88 -11.93 8.85 13.66
CA SER A 88 -10.55 8.40 13.53
C SER A 88 -10.44 6.97 13.01
N TYR A 89 -9.33 6.63 12.36
CA TYR A 89 -9.03 5.24 11.97
C TYR A 89 -8.62 4.44 13.22
N GLN A 90 -9.11 3.22 13.36
CA GLN A 90 -8.78 2.37 14.52
C GLN A 90 -7.36 1.82 14.40
N ILE A 91 -6.32 2.43 14.96
CA ILE A 91 -4.92 1.96 14.81
C ILE A 91 -4.41 1.20 16.04
N THR A 92 -3.35 0.41 15.88
CA THR A 92 -2.57 -0.16 16.99
C THR A 92 -1.30 0.67 17.23
N GLU A 93 -0.56 0.35 18.30
CA GLU A 93 0.75 0.94 18.54
C GLU A 93 1.78 0.55 17.45
N GLN A 94 1.58 -0.59 16.78
CA GLN A 94 2.47 -1.12 15.75
C GLN A 94 2.14 -0.61 14.34
N THR A 95 0.93 -0.09 14.10
CA THR A 95 0.47 0.33 12.77
C THR A 95 1.47 1.25 12.04
N LYS A 96 2.12 2.17 12.76
CA LYS A 96 3.13 3.07 12.17
C LYS A 96 4.34 2.30 11.61
N MET A 97 4.81 1.26 12.31
CA MET A 97 5.89 0.39 11.85
C MET A 97 5.48 -0.34 10.56
N HIS A 98 4.29 -0.92 10.52
CA HIS A 98 3.78 -1.60 9.33
C HIS A 98 3.71 -0.66 8.12
N ILE A 99 3.23 0.58 8.31
CA ILE A 99 3.20 1.59 7.25
C ILE A 99 4.61 1.94 6.78
N SER A 100 5.58 2.13 7.69
CA SER A 100 6.97 2.39 7.33
C SER A 100 7.55 1.25 6.47
N CYS A 101 7.25 -0.01 6.80
CA CYS A 101 7.65 -1.16 6.00
C CYS A 101 7.02 -1.13 4.60
N VAL A 102 5.71 -0.85 4.49
CA VAL A 102 5.02 -0.73 3.19
C VAL A 102 5.69 0.34 2.32
N LEU A 103 5.86 1.56 2.85
CA LEU A 103 6.46 2.67 2.10
C LEU A 103 7.90 2.36 1.67
N SER A 104 8.68 1.72 2.53
CA SER A 104 10.06 1.33 2.21
C SER A 104 10.13 0.29 1.10
N VAL A 105 9.30 -0.76 1.16
CA VAL A 105 9.27 -1.80 0.13
C VAL A 105 8.82 -1.23 -1.22
N VAL A 106 7.78 -0.39 -1.24
CA VAL A 106 7.31 0.28 -2.45
C VAL A 106 8.42 1.15 -3.05
N TYR A 107 9.08 1.97 -2.23
CA TYR A 107 10.14 2.87 -2.69
C TYR A 107 11.36 2.13 -3.24
N HIS A 108 11.78 1.03 -2.59
CA HIS A 108 12.91 0.22 -3.04
C HIS A 108 12.64 -0.52 -4.35
N ASP A 109 11.37 -0.81 -4.67
CA ASP A 109 10.99 -1.49 -5.90
C ASP A 109 10.84 -0.51 -7.10
N LEU A 110 10.84 0.81 -6.89
CA LEU A 110 10.74 1.79 -7.97
C LEU A 110 11.93 1.67 -8.95
N CYS A 111 11.63 1.42 -10.21
CA CYS A 111 12.66 1.12 -11.21
C CYS A 111 12.97 2.32 -12.12
N SER A 112 12.00 3.22 -12.34
CA SER A 112 12.14 4.38 -13.23
C SER A 112 12.07 5.71 -12.48
N ASP A 113 12.62 6.77 -13.09
CA ASP A 113 12.52 8.12 -12.53
C ASP A 113 11.09 8.63 -12.53
N GLN A 114 10.29 8.24 -13.52
CA GLN A 114 8.86 8.52 -13.56
C GLN A 114 8.14 7.96 -12.33
N GLU A 115 8.43 6.71 -11.93
CA GLU A 115 7.80 6.10 -10.76
C GLU A 115 8.23 6.79 -9.45
N ARG A 116 9.48 7.25 -9.38
CA ARG A 116 9.97 8.05 -8.24
C ARG A 116 9.29 9.40 -8.17
N GLU A 117 9.06 10.04 -9.32
CA GLU A 117 8.31 11.29 -9.41
C GLU A 117 6.85 11.11 -8.99
N GLU A 118 6.17 10.06 -9.48
CA GLU A 118 4.79 9.73 -9.09
C GLU A 118 4.68 9.48 -7.57
N PHE A 119 5.57 8.65 -6.99
CA PHE A 119 5.60 8.42 -5.55
C PHE A 119 5.80 9.72 -4.75
N ASN A 120 6.79 10.54 -5.15
CA ASN A 120 7.06 11.81 -4.50
C ASN A 120 5.89 12.78 -4.62
N SER A 121 5.22 12.83 -5.77
CA SER A 121 4.06 13.67 -6.01
C SER A 121 2.93 13.31 -5.05
N GLU A 122 2.61 12.02 -4.89
CA GLU A 122 1.57 11.58 -3.95
C GLU A 122 1.91 11.96 -2.49
N CYS A 123 3.17 11.83 -2.08
CA CYS A 123 3.63 12.28 -0.76
C CYS A 123 3.52 13.80 -0.58
N ILE A 124 3.95 14.58 -1.58
CA ILE A 124 3.91 16.05 -1.54
C ILE A 124 2.48 16.55 -1.49
N GLU A 125 1.59 16.01 -2.33
CA GLU A 125 0.18 16.38 -2.34
C GLU A 125 -0.50 16.07 -1.01
N PHE A 126 -0.16 14.93 -0.38
CA PHE A 126 -0.62 14.63 0.96
C PHE A 126 -0.12 15.66 2.00
N VAL A 127 1.17 16.00 1.99
CA VAL A 127 1.73 16.99 2.94
C VAL A 127 1.09 18.37 2.74
N LYS A 128 0.90 18.81 1.49
CA LYS A 128 0.17 20.04 1.18
C LYS A 128 -1.24 20.01 1.73
N TYR A 129 -1.98 18.91 1.50
CA TYR A 129 -3.32 18.73 2.04
C TYR A 129 -3.34 18.87 3.57
N VAL A 130 -2.43 18.19 4.28
CA VAL A 130 -2.35 18.26 5.74
C VAL A 130 -2.06 19.68 6.22
N ILE A 131 -1.07 20.37 5.64
CA ILE A 131 -0.70 21.73 6.02
C ILE A 131 -1.87 22.70 5.81
N CYS A 132 -2.51 22.65 4.64
CA CYS A 132 -3.62 23.56 4.27
C CYS A 132 -4.91 23.32 5.06
N ASN A 133 -5.07 22.17 5.73
CA ASN A 133 -6.25 21.87 6.55
C ASN A 133 -5.97 21.99 8.06
N ILE A 134 -4.72 22.25 8.46
CA ILE A 134 -4.33 22.48 9.86
C ILE A 134 -4.13 23.98 10.16
N ILE A 135 -3.68 24.77 9.17
CA ILE A 135 -3.61 26.25 9.23
C ILE A 135 -4.99 26.83 8.88
#